data_AF-A0A510US26-F1
#
_entry.id   AF-A0A510US26-F1
#
_cell.length_a   1.000
_cell.length_b   1.000
_cell.length_c   1.000
_cell.angle_alpha   90.00
_cell.angle_beta   90.00
_cell.angle_gamma   90.00
#
_symmetry.space_group_name_H-M   'P 1'
#
loop_
_entity.id
_entity.type
_entity.pdbx_description
1 polymer ?
#
loop_
_entity_poly.entity_id
_entity_poly.type
_entity_poly.pdbx_seq_one_letter_code
_entity_poly.pdbx_strand_id
1 'polypeptide(L)'
;MVNQHGLLSVDMLRTLLFLSIMAIASNSLFSLFSNKTDAKEIERHIDNITALAQAHYSKGVMTTQCLAQPSIDINQLDIDAYDYLGLYDVSYDSVSPARPHSVTVRFTFTFPNKAHAISRYLTPSHHDGMSFYYQRPLDYQLVDFQHIDRVTGCIK
;
A
#
# COMPACT_ATOMS: atom_id res chain seq x y z
N MET A 1 8.18 66.57 20.40
CA MET A 1 7.68 65.27 20.88
C MET A 1 7.41 64.43 19.66
N VAL A 2 8.24 63.41 19.42
CA VAL A 2 8.14 62.56 18.23
C VAL A 2 7.06 61.52 18.48
N ASN A 3 6.11 61.40 17.56
CA ASN A 3 4.99 60.43 17.61
C ASN A 3 5.51 58.99 17.70
N GLN A 4 5.62 58.45 18.91
CA GLN A 4 6.01 57.06 19.17
C GLN A 4 4.86 56.05 18.95
N HIS A 5 3.65 56.51 18.64
CA HIS A 5 2.47 55.65 18.47
C HIS A 5 2.45 54.83 17.17
N GLY A 6 3.28 55.17 16.17
CA GLY A 6 3.32 54.46 14.88
C GLY A 6 4.28 53.27 14.82
N LEU A 7 5.31 53.24 15.67
CA LEU A 7 6.33 52.17 15.66
C LEU A 7 5.84 50.88 16.33
N LEU A 8 5.13 51.01 17.45
CA LEU A 8 4.56 49.86 18.18
C LEU A 8 3.46 49.13 17.40
N SER A 9 2.64 49.85 16.63
CA SER A 9 1.55 49.26 15.86
C SER A 9 2.05 48.50 14.62
N VAL A 10 3.11 49.00 13.96
CA VAL A 10 3.71 48.36 12.79
C VAL A 10 4.47 47.09 13.16
N ASP A 11 5.23 47.10 14.25
CA ASP A 11 5.92 45.88 14.72
C ASP A 11 4.94 44.82 15.25
N MET A 12 3.83 45.24 15.88
CA MET A 12 2.76 44.33 16.31
C MET A 12 2.00 43.74 15.11
N LEU A 13 1.73 44.54 14.07
CA LEU A 13 1.13 44.05 12.82
C LEU A 13 2.06 43.07 12.10
N ARG A 14 3.37 43.35 12.07
CA ARG A 14 4.39 42.51 11.42
C ARG A 14 4.54 41.16 12.14
N THR A 15 4.52 41.17 13.47
CA THR A 15 4.56 39.94 14.28
C THR A 15 3.28 39.11 14.13
N LEU A 16 2.10 39.75 14.11
CA LEU A 16 0.83 39.06 13.82
C LEU A 16 0.81 38.45 12.42
N LEU A 17 1.29 39.18 11.41
CA LEU A 17 1.44 38.67 10.05
C LEU A 17 2.37 37.45 10.02
N PHE A 18 3.54 37.55 10.64
CA PHE A 18 4.50 36.44 10.70
C PHE A 18 3.90 35.20 11.39
N LEU A 19 3.21 35.38 12.51
CA LEU A 19 2.54 34.29 13.22
C LEU A 19 1.42 33.66 12.39
N SER A 20 0.62 34.47 11.68
CA SER A 20 -0.45 33.96 10.82
C SER A 20 0.10 33.14 9.64
N ILE A 21 1.17 33.62 8.99
CA ILE A 21 1.85 32.90 7.92
C ILE A 21 2.44 31.60 8.45
N MET A 22 3.08 31.63 9.63
CA MET A 22 3.62 30.43 10.25
C MET A 22 2.54 29.42 10.65
N ALA A 23 1.38 29.87 11.13
CA ALA A 23 0.25 29.00 11.45
C ALA A 23 -0.36 28.34 10.20
N ILE A 24 -0.46 29.07 9.09
CA ILE A 24 -0.94 28.52 7.82
C ILE A 24 0.10 27.53 7.24
N ALA A 25 1.38 27.90 7.30
CA ALA A 25 2.47 27.05 6.83
C ALA A 25 2.57 25.76 7.66
N SER A 26 2.42 25.83 8.99
CA SER A 26 2.49 24.67 9.87
C SER A 26 1.35 23.68 9.62
N ASN A 27 0.11 24.16 9.45
CA ASN A 27 -1.04 23.31 9.10
C ASN A 27 -0.84 22.62 7.74
N SER A 28 -0.32 23.35 6.76
CA SER A 28 -0.01 22.81 5.44
C SER A 28 1.08 21.74 5.53
N LEU A 29 2.19 22.02 6.22
CA LEU A 29 3.27 21.07 6.46
C LEU A 29 2.77 19.81 7.18
N PHE A 30 1.96 19.97 8.23
CA PHE A 30 1.41 18.85 8.97
C PHE A 30 0.59 17.91 8.08
N SER A 31 -0.27 18.47 7.21
CA SER A 31 -1.04 17.67 6.26
C SER A 31 -0.16 16.90 5.28
N LEU A 32 0.94 17.50 4.79
CA LEU A 32 1.89 16.84 3.89
C LEU A 32 2.59 15.67 4.58
N PHE A 33 3.07 15.88 5.82
CA PHE A 33 3.72 14.84 6.59
C PHE A 33 2.77 13.70 6.95
N SER A 34 1.53 14.02 7.35
CA SER A 34 0.49 13.02 7.59
C SER A 34 0.23 12.19 6.34
N ASN A 35 -0.04 12.81 5.18
CA ASN A 35 -0.34 12.06 3.95
C ASN A 35 0.82 11.17 3.51
N LYS A 36 2.07 11.61 3.69
CA LYS A 36 3.26 10.80 3.40
C LYS A 36 3.41 9.63 4.39
N THR A 37 3.01 9.83 5.64
CA THR A 37 3.05 8.79 6.67
C THR A 37 1.97 7.74 6.40
N ASP A 38 0.74 8.17 6.12
CA ASP A 38 -0.38 7.31 5.70
C ASP A 38 0.03 6.48 4.46
N ALA A 39 0.66 7.09 3.45
CA ALA A 39 1.15 6.38 2.27
C ALA A 39 2.17 5.28 2.61
N LYS A 40 3.13 5.59 3.50
CA LYS A 40 4.15 4.63 3.93
C LYS A 40 3.55 3.49 4.77
N GLU A 41 2.50 3.77 5.52
CA GLU A 41 1.76 2.77 6.28
C GLU A 41 1.03 1.80 5.34
N ILE A 42 0.33 2.33 4.32
CA ILE A 42 -0.30 1.52 3.26
C ILE A 42 0.75 0.62 2.58
N GLU A 43 1.87 1.17 2.13
CA GLU A 43 2.92 0.38 1.46
C GLU A 43 3.49 -0.71 2.37
N ARG A 44 3.74 -0.40 3.65
CA ARG A 44 4.19 -1.40 4.62
C ARG A 44 3.15 -2.51 4.82
N HIS A 45 1.87 -2.15 4.87
CA HIS A 45 0.80 -3.12 5.03
C HIS A 45 0.69 -4.03 3.81
N ILE A 46 0.80 -3.48 2.60
CA ILE A 46 0.84 -4.25 1.35
C ILE A 46 2.04 -5.19 1.31
N ASP A 47 3.23 -4.73 1.72
CA ASP A 47 4.41 -5.59 1.77
C ASP A 47 4.23 -6.73 2.79
N ASN A 48 3.56 -6.48 3.91
CA ASN A 48 3.20 -7.52 4.88
C ASN A 48 2.19 -8.54 4.30
N ILE A 49 1.11 -8.07 3.68
CA ILE A 49 0.14 -8.94 2.98
C ILE A 49 0.86 -9.80 1.93
N THR A 50 1.75 -9.18 1.15
CA THR A 50 2.53 -9.88 0.12
C THR A 50 3.38 -10.98 0.74
N ALA A 51 4.11 -10.68 1.83
CA ALA A 51 4.95 -11.66 2.51
C ALA A 51 4.13 -12.84 3.06
N LEU A 52 2.97 -12.55 3.65
CA LEU A 52 2.05 -13.58 4.16
C LEU A 52 1.45 -14.42 3.02
N ALA A 53 1.06 -13.79 1.91
CA ALA A 53 0.60 -14.50 0.71
C ALA A 53 1.68 -15.41 0.11
N GLN A 54 2.92 -14.94 0.03
CA GLN A 54 4.06 -15.75 -0.42
C GLN A 54 4.32 -16.94 0.52
N ALA A 55 4.23 -16.72 1.84
CA ALA A 55 4.37 -17.79 2.83
C ALA A 55 3.22 -18.81 2.73
N HIS A 56 1.98 -18.34 2.57
CA HIS A 56 0.81 -19.18 2.36
C HIS A 56 0.97 -20.04 1.09
N TYR A 57 1.39 -19.43 -0.01
CA TYR A 57 1.66 -20.15 -1.26
C TYR A 57 2.75 -21.20 -1.08
N SER A 58 3.90 -20.85 -0.50
CA SER A 58 4.99 -21.82 -0.29
C SER A 58 4.56 -23.01 0.56
N LYS A 59 3.81 -22.77 1.65
CA LYS A 59 3.24 -23.83 2.49
C LYS A 59 2.27 -24.71 1.72
N GLY A 60 1.40 -24.10 0.89
CA GLY A 60 0.48 -24.82 0.01
C GLY A 60 1.20 -25.73 -0.98
N VAL A 61 2.22 -25.20 -1.66
CA VAL A 61 3.06 -25.97 -2.59
C VAL A 61 3.80 -27.10 -1.86
N MET A 62 4.34 -26.88 -0.67
CA MET A 62 5.01 -27.94 0.11
C MET A 62 4.05 -29.05 0.55
N THR A 63 2.79 -28.70 0.85
CA THR A 63 1.78 -29.64 1.36
C THR A 63 1.17 -30.47 0.23
N THR A 64 0.85 -29.82 -0.88
CA THR A 64 0.17 -30.44 -2.03
C THR A 64 1.13 -30.96 -3.09
N GLN A 65 2.39 -30.55 -3.04
CA GLN A 65 3.40 -30.80 -4.07
C GLN A 65 2.99 -30.29 -5.47
N CYS A 66 2.07 -29.33 -5.51
CA CYS A 66 1.55 -28.72 -6.73
C CYS A 66 1.95 -27.25 -6.81
N LEU A 67 2.42 -26.79 -7.97
CA LEU A 67 2.62 -25.36 -8.23
C LEU A 67 1.29 -24.63 -8.48
N ALA A 68 0.29 -25.34 -9.01
CA ALA A 68 -1.06 -24.80 -9.07
C ALA A 68 -1.65 -24.80 -7.66
N GLN A 69 -1.89 -23.60 -7.11
CA GLN A 69 -2.54 -23.42 -5.81
C GLN A 69 -3.93 -22.82 -6.00
N PRO A 70 -4.89 -23.11 -5.09
CA PRO A 70 -6.19 -22.47 -5.11
C PRO A 70 -6.07 -20.96 -4.92
N SER A 71 -7.11 -20.23 -5.31
CA SER A 71 -7.21 -18.78 -5.09
C SER A 71 -7.02 -18.45 -3.60
N ILE A 72 -6.31 -17.37 -3.34
CA ILE A 72 -6.16 -16.81 -2.00
C ILE A 72 -7.26 -15.78 -1.73
N ASP A 73 -7.72 -15.74 -0.48
CA ASP A 73 -8.56 -14.68 0.07
C ASP A 73 -7.81 -14.03 1.24
N ILE A 74 -7.94 -12.72 1.42
CA ILE A 74 -7.29 -11.97 2.50
C ILE A 74 -7.67 -12.50 3.89
N ASN A 75 -8.89 -13.04 4.03
CA ASN A 75 -9.37 -13.65 5.27
C ASN A 75 -8.57 -14.91 5.67
N GLN A 76 -7.84 -15.52 4.73
CA GLN A 76 -6.97 -16.67 4.99
C GLN A 76 -5.59 -16.27 5.54
N LEU A 77 -5.23 -14.99 5.50
CA LEU A 77 -3.91 -14.49 5.88
C LEU A 77 -3.80 -14.03 7.34
N ASP A 78 -4.85 -14.20 8.15
CA ASP A 78 -4.91 -13.75 9.56
C ASP A 78 -4.50 -12.27 9.71
N ILE A 79 -4.97 -11.43 8.78
CA ILE A 79 -4.70 -10.00 8.73
C ILE A 79 -6.00 -9.24 8.45
N ASP A 80 -6.09 -8.02 8.98
CA ASP A 80 -7.24 -7.16 8.75
C ASP A 80 -7.35 -6.78 7.27
N ALA A 81 -8.52 -7.05 6.68
CA ALA A 81 -8.81 -6.73 5.28
C ALA A 81 -9.12 -5.24 5.04
N TYR A 82 -9.15 -4.43 6.10
CA TYR A 82 -9.51 -3.02 6.02
C TYR A 82 -8.84 -2.24 7.13
N ASP A 83 -8.60 -0.96 6.85
CA ASP A 83 -8.13 0.00 7.83
C ASP A 83 -8.98 1.29 7.77
N TYR A 84 -8.52 2.35 8.43
CA TYR A 84 -9.22 3.65 8.42
C TYR A 84 -9.11 4.38 7.06
N LEU A 85 -8.25 3.93 6.15
CA LEU A 85 -7.99 4.54 4.84
C LEU A 85 -8.73 3.81 3.71
N GLY A 86 -8.89 2.49 3.81
CA GLY A 86 -9.39 1.67 2.71
C GLY A 86 -9.54 0.19 2.99
N LEU A 87 -9.77 -0.53 1.90
CA LEU A 87 -9.98 -1.97 1.83
C LEU A 87 -8.80 -2.61 1.08
N TYR A 88 -8.33 -3.74 1.57
CA TYR A 88 -7.30 -4.56 0.96
C TYR A 88 -7.92 -5.86 0.43
N ASP A 89 -7.39 -6.31 -0.70
CA ASP A 89 -7.76 -7.56 -1.33
C ASP A 89 -6.50 -8.19 -1.94
N VAL A 90 -6.42 -9.51 -2.00
CA VAL A 90 -5.25 -10.24 -2.46
C VAL A 90 -5.67 -11.34 -3.41
N SER A 91 -4.92 -11.50 -4.50
CA SER A 91 -5.16 -12.54 -5.49
C SER A 91 -3.85 -13.07 -6.07
N TYR A 92 -3.86 -14.32 -6.51
CA TYR A 92 -2.78 -14.88 -7.33
C TYR A 92 -3.10 -14.63 -8.79
N ASP A 93 -2.16 -14.01 -9.51
CA ASP A 93 -2.23 -13.91 -10.96
C ASP A 93 -1.73 -15.24 -11.55
N SER A 94 -2.69 -16.09 -11.95
CA SER A 94 -2.41 -17.42 -12.47
C SER A 94 -2.91 -17.53 -13.91
N VAL A 95 -2.02 -17.99 -14.80
CA VAL A 95 -2.41 -18.44 -16.13
C VAL A 95 -2.58 -19.95 -16.01
N SER A 96 -3.77 -20.41 -15.60
CA SER A 96 -4.07 -21.84 -15.47
C SER A 96 -3.65 -22.61 -16.75
N PRO A 97 -3.02 -23.81 -16.64
CA PRO A 97 -2.68 -24.59 -15.44
C PRO A 97 -1.28 -24.27 -14.86
N ALA A 98 -0.68 -23.14 -15.24
CA ALA A 98 0.68 -22.79 -14.86
C ALA A 98 0.78 -22.20 -13.45
N ARG A 99 2.01 -22.30 -12.91
CA ARG A 99 2.45 -21.64 -11.68
C ARG A 99 2.03 -20.16 -11.68
N PRO A 100 1.42 -19.64 -10.59
CA PRO A 100 1.13 -18.22 -10.51
C PRO A 100 2.42 -17.40 -10.57
N HIS A 101 2.40 -16.35 -11.39
CA HIS A 101 3.58 -15.54 -11.66
C HIS A 101 3.76 -14.41 -10.63
N SER A 102 2.65 -13.92 -10.08
CA SER A 102 2.65 -12.81 -9.15
C SER A 102 1.51 -12.90 -8.15
N VAL A 103 1.73 -12.24 -7.01
CA VAL A 103 0.70 -11.86 -6.07
C VAL A 103 0.27 -10.43 -6.41
N THR A 104 -1.03 -10.21 -6.52
CA THR A 104 -1.61 -8.89 -6.72
C THR A 104 -2.36 -8.50 -5.46
N VAL A 105 -1.89 -7.44 -4.79
CA VAL A 105 -2.60 -6.81 -3.67
C VAL A 105 -3.30 -5.57 -4.20
N ARG A 106 -4.62 -5.51 -4.05
CA ARG A 106 -5.44 -4.37 -4.40
C ARG A 106 -5.78 -3.59 -3.14
N PHE A 107 -5.47 -2.31 -3.12
CA PHE A 107 -5.90 -1.38 -2.09
C PHE A 107 -6.93 -0.42 -2.67
N THR A 108 -8.06 -0.22 -2.01
CA THR A 108 -9.13 0.69 -2.45
C THR A 108 -9.43 1.69 -1.36
N PHE A 109 -9.24 2.98 -1.66
CA PHE A 109 -9.56 4.04 -0.71
C PHE A 109 -11.07 4.12 -0.44
N THR A 110 -11.45 4.27 0.84
CA THR A 110 -12.85 4.50 1.24
C THR A 110 -13.26 5.96 1.02
N PHE A 111 -12.31 6.89 1.12
CA PHE A 111 -12.57 8.33 1.09
C PHE A 111 -11.86 9.04 -0.10
N PRO A 112 -12.61 9.68 -1.02
CA PRO A 112 -12.03 10.34 -2.21
C PRO A 112 -11.02 11.46 -1.92
N ASN A 113 -11.25 12.24 -0.86
CA ASN A 113 -10.34 13.31 -0.46
C ASN A 113 -8.96 12.77 -0.02
N LYS A 114 -8.93 11.61 0.65
CA LYS A 114 -7.72 10.92 1.05
C LYS A 114 -6.99 10.33 -0.15
N ALA A 115 -7.71 9.73 -1.09
CA ALA A 115 -7.12 9.20 -2.32
C ALA A 115 -6.33 10.26 -3.09
N HIS A 116 -6.92 11.45 -3.32
CA HIS A 116 -6.21 12.54 -4.01
C HIS A 116 -4.97 13.03 -3.27
N ALA A 117 -5.03 13.12 -1.94
CA ALA A 117 -3.95 13.66 -1.13
C ALA A 117 -2.77 12.68 -0.95
N ILE A 118 -3.06 11.37 -0.89
CA ILE A 118 -2.12 10.30 -0.57
C ILE A 118 -1.56 9.65 -1.85
N SER A 119 -2.36 9.52 -2.92
CA SER A 119 -1.99 8.80 -4.17
C SER A 119 -0.64 9.19 -4.76
N ARG A 120 -0.27 10.49 -4.70
CA ARG A 120 1.02 11.00 -5.20
C ARG A 120 2.25 10.43 -4.48
N TYR A 121 2.07 9.83 -3.31
CA TYR A 121 3.14 9.22 -2.52
C TYR A 121 3.15 7.70 -2.61
N LEU A 122 2.15 7.11 -3.26
CA LEU A 122 2.06 5.66 -3.45
C LEU A 122 2.80 5.25 -4.73
N THR A 123 3.36 4.04 -4.71
CA THR A 123 4.05 3.45 -5.86
C THR A 123 3.37 2.16 -6.38
N PRO A 124 2.11 2.23 -6.83
CA PRO A 124 1.40 1.07 -7.37
C PRO A 124 1.99 0.62 -8.72
N SER A 125 1.77 -0.63 -9.08
CA SER A 125 2.06 -1.14 -10.43
C SER A 125 1.10 -0.55 -11.46
N HIS A 126 -0.19 -0.46 -11.10
CA HIS A 126 -1.21 0.24 -11.86
C HIS A 126 -2.32 0.73 -10.92
N HIS A 127 -3.14 1.68 -11.38
CA HIS A 127 -4.27 2.19 -10.60
C HIS A 127 -5.48 2.43 -11.51
N ASP A 128 -6.67 2.28 -10.94
CA ASP A 128 -7.95 2.56 -11.58
C ASP A 128 -8.85 3.33 -10.59
N GLY A 129 -9.00 4.63 -10.82
CA GLY A 129 -9.76 5.53 -9.95
C GLY A 129 -9.27 5.51 -8.51
N MET A 130 -10.03 4.83 -7.64
CA MET A 130 -9.79 4.72 -6.20
C MET A 130 -9.01 3.46 -5.80
N SER A 131 -8.79 2.56 -6.75
CA SER A 131 -8.13 1.28 -6.53
C SER A 131 -6.71 1.29 -7.06
N PHE A 132 -5.78 0.84 -6.23
CA PHE A 132 -4.34 0.81 -6.45
C PHE A 132 -3.89 -0.64 -6.40
N TYR A 133 -3.20 -1.10 -7.43
CA TYR A 133 -2.83 -2.49 -7.60
C TYR A 133 -1.31 -2.64 -7.50
N TYR A 134 -0.89 -3.53 -6.62
CA TYR A 134 0.50 -3.79 -6.29
C TYR A 134 0.82 -5.22 -6.69
N GLN A 135 1.52 -5.36 -7.81
CA GLN A 135 1.92 -6.65 -8.34
C GLN A 135 3.33 -6.96 -7.87
N ARG A 136 3.49 -8.10 -7.18
CA ARG A 136 4.77 -8.56 -6.65
C ARG A 136 5.06 -9.95 -7.21
N PRO A 137 6.29 -10.23 -7.67
CA PRO A 137 6.63 -11.52 -8.24
C PRO A 137 6.48 -12.63 -7.18
N LEU A 138 5.95 -13.77 -7.62
CA LEU A 138 5.85 -14.98 -6.79
C LEU A 138 6.94 -15.95 -7.22
N ASP A 139 8.15 -15.74 -6.69
CA ASP A 139 9.27 -16.65 -6.98
C ASP A 139 9.40 -17.78 -5.94
N TYR A 140 8.66 -18.87 -6.13
CA TYR A 140 8.86 -20.10 -5.36
C TYR A 140 9.19 -21.27 -6.28
N GLN A 141 10.34 -21.89 -6.04
CA GLN A 141 10.90 -22.98 -6.81
C GLN A 141 10.82 -24.27 -6.01
N LEU A 142 10.26 -25.33 -6.59
CA LEU A 142 10.32 -26.67 -6.02
C LEU A 142 11.76 -27.19 -6.15
N VAL A 143 12.25 -27.89 -5.12
CA VAL A 143 13.64 -28.38 -5.09
C VAL A 143 13.88 -29.44 -6.17
N ASP A 144 12.85 -30.18 -6.58
CA ASP A 144 12.93 -31.20 -7.63
C ASP A 144 11.94 -30.93 -8.78
N PHE A 145 12.42 -30.22 -9.80
CA PHE A 145 11.65 -29.94 -11.02
C PHE A 145 11.56 -31.14 -11.96
N GLN A 146 12.36 -32.19 -11.76
CA GLN A 146 12.49 -33.28 -12.74
C GLN A 146 11.24 -34.16 -12.82
N HIS A 147 10.37 -34.10 -11.79
CA HIS A 147 9.17 -34.93 -11.66
C HIS A 147 7.86 -34.14 -11.79
N ILE A 148 7.88 -32.88 -12.22
CA ILE A 148 6.66 -32.07 -12.38
C ILE A 148 5.92 -32.48 -13.66
N ASP A 149 4.68 -32.93 -13.51
CA ASP A 149 3.75 -33.12 -14.60
C ASP A 149 3.36 -31.74 -15.17
N ARG A 150 3.71 -31.50 -16.44
CA ARG A 150 3.46 -30.21 -17.11
C ARG A 150 1.99 -29.92 -17.35
N VAL A 151 1.12 -30.93 -17.30
CA VAL A 151 -0.32 -30.77 -17.51
C VAL A 151 -1.02 -30.33 -16.22
N THR A 152 -0.60 -30.88 -15.08
CA THR A 152 -1.21 -30.60 -13.76
C THR A 152 -0.42 -29.60 -12.91
N GLY A 153 0.86 -29.38 -13.23
CA GLY A 153 1.77 -28.55 -12.44
C GLY A 153 2.18 -29.17 -11.11
N CYS A 154 1.97 -30.48 -10.93
CA CYS A 154 2.25 -31.22 -9.68
C CYS A 154 3.40 -32.22 -9.84
N ILE A 155 4.11 -32.51 -8.74
CA ILE A 155 5.09 -33.60 -8.68
C ILE A 155 4.34 -34.95 -8.74
N LYS A 156 4.86 -35.89 -9.52
CA LYS A 156 4.37 -37.28 -9.61
C LYS A 156 4.90 -38.19 -8.52
#